data_AF-A0A923IFX0-F1
#
_entry.id   AF-A0A923IFX0-F1
#
_cell.length_a   1.000
_cell.length_b   1.000
_cell.length_c   1.000
_cell.angle_alpha   90.00
_cell.angle_beta   90.00
_cell.angle_gamma   90.00
#
_symmetry.space_group_name_H-M   'P 1'
#
loop_
_entity.id
_entity.type
_entity.pdbx_description
1 polymer ?
#
loop_
_entity_poly.entity_id
_entity_poly.type
_entity_poly.pdbx_seq_one_letter_code
_entity_poly.pdbx_strand_id
1 'polypeptide(L)'
;ITALFDISYKLVDTSTGENIFTNTIAGRLIKEDKYQDGVPVANIPHDPLEIHTESEVLGELTDQKIAEMGQSVLKHFQSLEVEYYNQGQQLQKGRKFDLAIEKYVDALYIENLKGISTPVTQNTLKAIDQLIQVM
;
A
#
# COMPACT_ATOMS: atom_id res chain seq x y z
N ILE A 1 -17.85 6.78 -23.74
CA ILE A 1 -16.39 6.58 -23.92
C ILE A 1 -15.91 5.43 -23.05
N THR A 2 -15.02 4.61 -23.60
CA THR A 2 -14.43 3.46 -22.91
C THR A 2 -12.92 3.61 -22.83
N ALA A 3 -12.34 3.45 -21.64
CA ALA A 3 -10.90 3.35 -21.41
C ALA A 3 -10.56 1.97 -20.82
N LEU A 4 -9.46 1.38 -21.30
CA LEU A 4 -9.02 0.03 -20.95
C LEU A 4 -7.49 0.02 -20.88
N PHE A 5 -6.93 -0.42 -19.76
CA PHE A 5 -5.51 -0.80 -19.65
C PHE A 5 -5.32 -1.71 -18.44
N ASP A 6 -4.26 -2.51 -18.44
CA ASP A 6 -3.88 -3.34 -17.32
C ASP A 6 -2.49 -2.92 -16.81
N ILE A 7 -2.27 -2.98 -15.50
CA ILE A 7 -0.97 -2.70 -14.87
C ILE A 7 -0.46 -3.99 -14.23
N SER A 8 0.66 -4.51 -14.72
CA SER A 8 1.41 -5.57 -14.06
C SER A 8 2.64 -5.00 -13.34
N TYR A 9 2.80 -5.34 -12.08
CA TYR A 9 3.91 -4.86 -11.25
C TYR A 9 4.39 -5.95 -10.28
N LYS A 10 5.63 -5.77 -9.80
CA LYS A 10 6.25 -6.63 -8.80
C LYS A 10 6.99 -5.82 -7.76
N LEU A 11 7.01 -6.33 -6.53
CA LEU A 11 7.82 -5.85 -5.43
C LEU A 11 9.00 -6.81 -5.25
N VAL A 12 10.21 -6.27 -5.19
CA VAL A 12 11.45 -7.05 -5.14
C VAL A 12 12.33 -6.53 -4.01
N ASP A 13 12.89 -7.43 -3.22
CA ASP A 13 13.94 -7.11 -2.26
C ASP A 13 15.23 -6.84 -3.03
N THR A 14 15.76 -5.62 -2.92
CA THR A 14 16.97 -5.21 -3.62
C THR A 14 18.25 -5.85 -3.07
N SER A 15 18.22 -6.33 -1.83
CA SER A 15 19.38 -6.95 -1.17
C SER A 15 19.56 -8.41 -1.56
N THR A 16 18.46 -9.15 -1.68
CA THR A 16 18.45 -10.59 -2.02
C THR A 16 18.10 -10.85 -3.49
N GLY A 17 17.44 -9.92 -4.16
CA GLY A 17 16.84 -10.10 -5.47
C GLY A 17 15.54 -10.91 -5.45
N GLU A 18 15.02 -11.25 -4.27
CA GLU A 18 13.81 -12.06 -4.12
C GLU A 18 12.54 -11.28 -4.52
N ASN A 19 11.62 -11.97 -5.20
CA ASN A 19 10.31 -11.43 -5.53
C ASN A 19 9.39 -11.56 -4.32
N ILE A 20 9.12 -10.43 -3.67
CA ILE A 20 8.24 -10.34 -2.49
C ILE A 20 6.77 -10.50 -2.92
N PHE A 21 6.41 -9.93 -4.06
CA PHE A 21 5.02 -9.88 -4.52
C PHE A 21 4.94 -9.57 -6.00
N THR A 22 3.95 -10.14 -6.70
CA THR A 22 3.62 -9.81 -8.09
C THR A 22 2.11 -9.76 -8.26
N ASN A 23 1.62 -8.77 -9.00
CA ASN A 23 0.18 -8.61 -9.23
C ASN A 23 -0.09 -7.93 -10.57
N THR A 24 -1.30 -8.16 -11.08
CA THR A 24 -1.83 -7.50 -12.27
C THR A 24 -3.20 -6.92 -11.93
N ILE A 25 -3.36 -5.62 -12.12
CA ILE A 25 -4.62 -4.92 -11.92
C ILE A 25 -5.22 -4.63 -13.27
N ALA A 26 -6.40 -5.19 -13.52
CA ALA A 26 -7.17 -4.89 -14.72
C ALA A 26 -7.91 -3.55 -14.58
N GLY A 27 -7.91 -2.76 -15.65
CA GLY A 27 -8.52 -1.44 -15.70
C GLY A 27 -9.56 -1.34 -16.82
N ARG A 28 -10.79 -0.99 -16.43
CA ARG A 28 -11.89 -0.68 -17.36
C ARG A 28 -12.76 0.43 -16.78
N LEU A 29 -12.94 1.50 -17.53
CA LEU A 29 -13.89 2.57 -17.21
C LEU A 29 -14.76 2.86 -18.43
N ILE A 30 -16.07 2.89 -18.21
CA ILE A 30 -17.05 3.26 -19.22
C ILE A 30 -17.84 4.44 -18.67
N LYS A 31 -17.84 5.54 -19.42
CA LYS A 31 -18.72 6.68 -19.16
C LYS A 31 -19.69 6.83 -20.32
N GLU A 32 -20.97 6.75 -19.99
CA GLU A 32 -22.08 6.93 -20.90
C GLU A 32 -22.94 8.06 -20.37
N ASP A 33 -23.47 8.87 -21.29
CA ASP A 33 -24.40 9.93 -20.95
C ASP A 33 -25.72 9.74 -21.70
N LYS A 34 -26.82 10.16 -21.07
CA LYS A 34 -28.16 10.08 -21.61
C LYS A 34 -28.70 11.49 -21.81
N TYR A 35 -28.74 11.90 -23.06
CA TYR A 35 -29.40 13.13 -23.47
C TYR A 35 -30.93 13.02 -23.44
N GLN A 36 -31.59 14.09 -23.01
CA GLN A 36 -33.04 14.22 -23.12
C GLN A 36 -33.40 15.59 -23.68
N ASP A 37 -34.06 15.59 -24.85
CA ASP A 37 -34.65 16.84 -25.34
C ASP A 37 -35.89 17.21 -24.51
N GLY A 38 -36.06 18.50 -24.24
CA GLY A 38 -37.14 18.97 -23.38
C GLY A 38 -38.49 18.85 -24.10
N VAL A 39 -39.51 18.38 -23.38
CA VAL A 39 -40.88 18.31 -23.92
C VAL A 39 -41.80 19.19 -23.07
N PRO A 40 -42.04 20.46 -23.47
CA PRO A 40 -42.82 21.42 -22.69
C PRO A 40 -44.25 20.96 -22.40
N VAL A 41 -44.88 20.27 -23.36
CA VAL A 41 -46.27 19.78 -23.22
C VAL A 41 -46.42 18.65 -22.19
N ALA A 42 -45.34 17.93 -21.91
CA ALA A 42 -45.30 16.84 -20.93
C ALA A 42 -44.54 17.23 -19.65
N ASN A 43 -44.16 18.50 -19.50
CA ASN A 43 -43.34 19.02 -18.40
C ASN A 43 -42.01 18.25 -18.19
N ILE A 44 -41.41 17.79 -19.29
CA ILE A 44 -40.13 17.07 -19.26
C ILE A 44 -39.00 18.10 -19.44
N PRO A 45 -38.08 18.23 -18.48
CA PRO A 45 -36.97 19.18 -18.57
C PRO A 45 -35.95 18.74 -19.63
N HIS A 46 -35.33 19.72 -20.27
CA HIS A 46 -34.20 19.51 -21.18
C HIS A 46 -32.95 19.15 -20.37
N ASP A 47 -32.28 18.06 -20.74
CA ASP A 47 -31.04 17.59 -20.15
C ASP A 47 -29.97 17.54 -21.26
N PRO A 48 -29.00 18.48 -21.25
CA PRO A 48 -27.99 18.56 -22.30
C PRO A 48 -27.01 17.40 -22.25
N LEU A 49 -26.48 17.01 -23.42
CA LEU A 49 -25.52 15.93 -23.52
C LEU A 49 -24.14 16.37 -22.98
N GLU A 50 -23.65 15.69 -21.96
CA GLU A 50 -22.31 15.85 -21.39
C GLU A 50 -21.40 14.72 -21.85
N ILE A 51 -20.54 15.03 -22.83
CA ILE A 51 -19.55 14.09 -23.35
C ILE A 51 -18.19 14.36 -22.70
N HIS A 52 -17.72 13.43 -21.88
CA HIS A 52 -16.32 13.40 -21.45
C HIS A 52 -15.38 13.17 -22.64
N THR A 53 -14.15 13.63 -22.56
CA THR A 53 -13.10 13.31 -23.53
C THR A 53 -12.42 11.98 -23.20
N GLU A 54 -11.81 11.34 -24.21
CA GLU A 54 -11.04 10.10 -24.00
C GLU A 54 -9.91 10.30 -22.99
N SER A 55 -9.23 11.46 -23.02
CA SER A 55 -8.18 11.82 -22.08
C SER A 55 -8.66 11.95 -20.63
N GLU A 56 -9.86 12.49 -20.41
CA GLU A 56 -10.42 12.59 -19.05
C GLU A 56 -10.77 11.22 -18.50
N VAL A 57 -11.43 10.38 -19.29
CA VAL A 57 -11.78 9.01 -18.88
C VAL A 57 -10.53 8.16 -18.65
N LEU A 58 -9.49 8.31 -19.48
CA LEU A 58 -8.23 7.62 -19.29
C LEU A 58 -7.47 8.12 -18.05
N GLY A 59 -7.45 9.42 -17.82
CA GLY A 59 -6.82 10.03 -16.64
C GLY A 59 -7.47 9.55 -15.35
N GLU A 60 -8.80 9.56 -15.30
CA GLU A 60 -9.55 9.05 -14.14
C GLU A 60 -9.28 7.57 -13.88
N LEU A 61 -9.30 6.72 -14.93
CA LEU A 61 -8.96 5.31 -14.78
C LEU A 61 -7.50 5.14 -14.31
N THR A 62 -6.59 5.99 -14.78
CA THR A 62 -5.17 5.99 -14.37
C THR A 62 -5.03 6.29 -12.89
N ASP A 63 -5.64 7.37 -12.39
CA ASP A 63 -5.58 7.76 -10.98
C ASP A 63 -6.17 6.66 -10.07
N GLN A 64 -7.30 6.08 -10.48
CA GLN A 64 -7.92 4.97 -9.75
C GLN A 64 -6.98 3.75 -9.65
N LYS A 65 -6.37 3.34 -10.76
CA LYS A 65 -5.53 2.13 -10.81
C LYS A 65 -4.17 2.34 -10.15
N ILE A 66 -3.61 3.54 -10.22
CA ILE A 66 -2.39 3.91 -9.48
C ILE A 66 -2.66 3.90 -7.97
N ALA A 67 -3.79 4.44 -7.52
CA ALA A 67 -4.15 4.40 -6.09
C ALA A 67 -4.32 2.96 -5.59
N GLU A 68 -4.99 2.10 -6.37
CA GLU A 68 -5.14 0.67 -6.08
C GLU A 68 -3.79 -0.05 -5.98
N MET A 69 -2.90 0.18 -6.95
CA MET A 69 -1.52 -0.33 -6.93
C MET A 69 -0.77 0.14 -5.69
N GLY A 70 -0.82 1.44 -5.37
CA GLY A 70 -0.17 2.04 -4.22
C GLY A 70 -0.63 1.40 -2.91
N GLN A 71 -1.93 1.21 -2.72
CA GLN A 71 -2.47 0.51 -1.54
C GLN A 71 -2.00 -0.94 -1.48
N SER A 72 -1.96 -1.64 -2.62
CA SER A 72 -1.47 -3.03 -2.66
C SER A 72 -0.01 -3.13 -2.24
N VAL A 73 0.85 -2.21 -2.69
CA VAL A 73 2.26 -2.16 -2.29
C VAL A 73 2.39 -1.81 -0.81
N LEU A 74 1.67 -0.79 -0.33
CA LEU A 74 1.74 -0.33 1.06
C LEU A 74 1.35 -1.41 2.08
N LYS A 75 0.44 -2.33 1.73
CA LYS A 75 0.05 -3.45 2.61
C LYS A 75 1.25 -4.29 3.06
N HIS A 76 2.27 -4.45 2.22
CA HIS A 76 3.49 -5.20 2.58
C HIS A 76 4.36 -4.47 3.60
N PHE A 77 4.19 -3.16 3.78
CA PHE A 77 4.98 -2.34 4.72
C PHE A 77 4.19 -1.95 5.98
N GLN A 78 2.94 -2.40 6.11
CA GLN A 78 2.07 -2.05 7.24
C GLN A 78 2.59 -2.59 8.57
N SER A 79 3.33 -3.70 8.57
CA SER A 79 3.79 -4.37 9.78
C SER A 79 5.32 -4.57 9.83
N LEU A 80 6.08 -3.62 9.27
CA LEU A 80 7.55 -3.64 9.30
C LEU A 80 8.14 -3.78 10.70
N GLU A 81 7.51 -3.19 11.71
CA GLU A 81 7.91 -3.32 13.11
C GLU A 81 7.89 -4.78 13.59
N VAL A 82 6.87 -5.54 13.17
CA VAL A 82 6.75 -6.97 13.50
C VAL A 82 7.84 -7.76 12.78
N GLU A 83 8.12 -7.40 11.53
CA GLU A 83 9.16 -8.05 10.74
C GLU A 83 10.55 -7.83 11.32
N TYR A 84 10.92 -6.58 11.63
CA TYR A 84 12.19 -6.27 12.29
C TYR A 84 12.31 -6.92 13.66
N TYR A 85 11.23 -6.94 14.45
CA TYR A 85 11.20 -7.66 15.72
C TYR A 85 11.44 -9.17 15.55
N ASN A 86 10.82 -9.80 14.54
CA ASN A 86 11.02 -11.21 14.23
C ASN A 86 12.46 -11.49 13.77
N GLN A 87 13.05 -10.61 12.95
CA GLN A 87 14.45 -10.71 12.55
C GLN A 87 15.39 -10.59 13.76
N GLY A 88 15.13 -9.65 14.67
CA GLY A 88 15.85 -9.51 15.94
C GLY A 88 15.82 -10.80 16.78
N GLN A 89 14.64 -11.41 16.93
CA GLN A 89 14.49 -12.69 17.63
C GLN A 89 15.30 -13.83 16.99
N GLN A 90 15.35 -13.88 15.65
CA GLN A 90 16.14 -14.89 14.94
C GLN A 90 17.65 -14.69 15.15
N LEU A 91 18.12 -13.45 15.07
CA LEU A 91 19.54 -13.11 15.30
C LEU A 91 19.96 -13.37 16.74
N GLN A 92 19.09 -13.07 17.72
CA GLN A 92 19.30 -13.38 19.12
C GLN A 92 19.43 -14.90 19.35
N LYS A 93 18.56 -15.71 18.74
CA LYS A 93 18.70 -17.19 18.77
C LYS A 93 20.04 -17.65 18.18
N GLY A 94 20.50 -16.98 17.13
CA GLY A 94 21.81 -17.19 16.52
C GLY A 94 23.00 -16.63 17.31
N ARG A 95 22.78 -16.06 18.51
CA ARG A 95 23.79 -15.41 19.36
C ARG A 95 24.51 -14.23 18.69
N LYS A 96 23.89 -13.61 17.70
CA LYS A 96 24.37 -12.38 17.04
C LYS A 96 23.75 -11.18 17.72
N PHE A 97 24.17 -10.91 18.96
CA PHE A 97 23.46 -9.97 19.85
C PHE A 97 23.49 -8.52 19.35
N ASP A 98 24.62 -8.04 18.83
CA ASP A 98 24.73 -6.68 18.28
C ASP A 98 23.70 -6.44 17.16
N LEU A 99 23.66 -7.35 16.18
CA LEU A 99 22.72 -7.28 15.05
C LEU A 99 21.26 -7.46 15.51
N ALA A 100 21.02 -8.27 16.55
CA ALA A 100 19.69 -8.42 17.11
C ALA A 100 19.20 -7.11 17.74
N ILE A 101 20.07 -6.41 18.48
CA ILE A 101 19.77 -5.10 19.06
C ILE A 101 19.47 -4.08 17.96
N GLU A 102 20.28 -4.04 16.89
CA GLU A 102 20.00 -3.14 15.75
C GLU A 102 18.59 -3.37 15.18
N LYS A 103 18.21 -4.63 14.94
CA LYS A 103 16.87 -4.95 14.41
C LYS A 103 15.74 -4.63 15.38
N TYR A 104 15.98 -4.80 16.68
CA TYR A 104 15.04 -4.35 17.70
C TYR A 104 14.90 -2.81 17.72
N VAL A 105 15.99 -2.06 17.58
CA VAL A 105 15.93 -0.59 17.46
C VAL A 105 15.19 -0.17 16.19
N ASP A 106 15.40 -0.85 15.06
CA ASP A 106 14.66 -0.61 13.82
C ASP A 106 13.14 -0.77 14.05
N ALA A 107 12.72 -1.83 14.75
CA ALA A 107 11.31 -2.06 15.07
C ALA A 107 10.70 -0.91 15.90
N LEU A 108 11.42 -0.45 16.94
CA LEU A 108 11.01 0.69 17.77
C LEU A 108 10.93 1.99 16.96
N TYR A 109 11.90 2.21 16.07
CA TYR A 109 11.93 3.39 15.21
C TYR A 109 10.70 3.43 14.30
N ILE A 110 10.33 2.31 13.68
CA ILE A 110 9.15 2.23 12.82
C ILE A 110 7.86 2.54 13.58
N GLU A 111 7.67 1.99 14.79
CA GLU A 111 6.49 2.30 15.61
C GLU A 111 6.43 3.78 16.00
N ASN A 112 7.57 4.35 16.43
CA ASN A 112 7.67 5.76 16.75
C ASN A 112 7.37 6.66 15.54
N LEU A 113 7.88 6.32 14.36
CA LEU A 113 7.62 7.05 13.11
C LEU A 113 6.13 6.98 12.74
N LYS A 114 5.48 5.84 12.98
CA LYS A 114 4.04 5.66 12.78
C LYS A 114 3.19 6.34 13.86
N GLY A 115 3.79 6.79 14.97
CA GLY A 115 3.07 7.35 16.11
C GLY A 115 2.17 6.34 16.82
N ILE A 116 2.47 5.04 16.70
CA ILE A 116 1.73 3.94 17.32
C ILE A 116 2.58 3.27 18.39
N SER A 117 1.94 2.56 19.31
CA SER A 117 2.64 1.64 20.21
C SER A 117 1.86 0.34 20.29
N THR A 118 2.52 -0.76 19.95
CA THR A 118 1.95 -2.11 20.00
C THR A 118 2.71 -2.95 21.04
N PRO A 119 2.30 -4.21 21.29
CA PRO A 119 3.09 -5.11 22.12
C PRO A 119 4.53 -5.29 21.64
N VAL A 120 4.83 -5.02 20.35
CA VAL A 120 6.19 -5.02 19.81
C VAL A 120 7.07 -4.06 20.59
N THR A 121 6.63 -2.83 20.89
CA THR A 121 7.43 -1.86 21.65
C THR A 121 7.91 -2.44 22.97
N GLN A 122 6.98 -2.95 23.78
CA GLN A 122 7.25 -3.44 25.12
C GLN A 122 8.14 -4.69 25.11
N ASN A 123 7.89 -5.59 24.16
CA ASN A 123 8.69 -6.81 24.04
C ASN A 123 10.10 -6.51 23.54
N THR A 124 10.23 -5.54 22.63
CA THR A 124 11.50 -5.11 22.07
C THR A 124 12.39 -4.45 23.11
N LEU A 125 11.84 -3.52 23.91
CA LEU A 125 12.56 -2.90 25.03
C LEU A 125 13.06 -3.94 26.04
N LYS A 126 12.19 -4.88 26.43
CA LYS A 126 12.57 -5.98 27.32
C LYS A 126 13.69 -6.85 26.72
N ALA A 127 13.62 -7.15 25.43
CA ALA A 127 14.63 -7.95 24.74
C ALA A 127 15.98 -7.23 24.69
N ILE A 128 15.99 -5.93 24.41
CA ILE A 128 17.21 -5.10 24.43
C ILE A 128 17.82 -5.08 25.84
N ASP A 129 17.02 -4.81 26.88
CA ASP A 129 17.51 -4.78 28.26
C ASP A 129 18.15 -6.11 28.68
N GLN A 130 17.53 -7.23 28.32
CA GLN A 130 18.07 -8.57 28.58
C GLN A 130 19.39 -8.82 27.86
N LEU A 131 19.51 -8.35 26.61
CA LEU A 131 20.74 -8.55 25.83
C LEU A 131 21.90 -7.70 26.35
N ILE A 132 21.63 -6.45 26.75
CA ILE A 132 22.65 -5.55 27.31
C ILE A 132 23.20 -6.09 28.65
N GLN A 133 22.37 -6.76 29.46
CA GLN A 133 22.81 -7.35 30.74
C GLN A 133 23.66 -8.63 30.57
N VAL A 134 23.61 -9.27 29.40
CA VAL A 134 24.29 -10.55 29.12
C VAL A 134 25.57 -10.36 28.30
N MET A 135 25.76 -9.19 27.68
CA MET A 135 27.02 -8.75 27.07
C MET A 135 28.06 -8.36 28.12
#